data_AF-A0A2V8GAM0-F1
#
_entry.id   AF-A0A2V8GAM0-F1
#
_cell.length_a   1.000
_cell.length_b   1.000
_cell.length_c   1.000
_cell.angle_alpha   90.00
_cell.angle_beta   90.00
_cell.angle_gamma   90.00
#
_symmetry.space_group_name_H-M   'P 1'
#
loop_
_entity.id
_entity.type
_entity.pdbx_description
1 polymer ?
#
loop_
_entity_poly.entity_id
_entity_poly.type
_entity_poly.pdbx_seq_one_letter_code
_entity_poly.pdbx_strand_id
1 'polypeptide(L)'
;MGCRDELQILPDARPAEWHIITVPLRVPGSRCLVSSEVFSLQLVTAIRRAATLRERANVDPHVKPQLFERALRDLEQSLDELRLMQEQTQAQVDRMEALRAELMAERDKYWRLFNVLPDPCLLTAGNSAILEANRAASDLFNVSQRFLVGKVLSVFVCEERNRFLRYIESLARDGGSLDLNLRLRPRERAPLDIVARISADSDSTLRWLLHPHEQREVAATN
;
A
#
# COMPACT_ATOMS: atom_id res chain seq x y z
N MET A 1 36.94 -39.51 -15.68
CA MET A 1 37.57 -39.44 -14.35
C MET A 1 37.62 -37.98 -13.91
N GLY A 2 36.79 -37.64 -12.92
CA GLY A 2 36.71 -36.37 -12.15
C GLY A 2 36.27 -35.13 -12.94
N CYS A 3 35.06 -34.55 -12.83
CA CYS A 3 34.11 -34.41 -11.72
C CYS A 3 34.72 -33.95 -10.40
N ARG A 4 34.65 -32.64 -10.15
CA ARG A 4 34.47 -31.92 -8.88
C ARG A 4 34.09 -30.47 -9.26
N ASP A 5 32.80 -30.14 -9.28
CA ASP A 5 32.02 -29.62 -8.15
C ASP A 5 32.70 -28.45 -7.43
N GLU A 6 32.52 -27.24 -7.98
CA GLU A 6 32.49 -26.01 -7.19
C GLU A 6 31.07 -25.44 -7.26
N LEU A 7 30.24 -25.93 -6.34
CA LEU A 7 29.02 -25.28 -5.91
C LEU A 7 29.38 -23.92 -5.29
N GLN A 8 29.38 -22.86 -6.10
CA GLN A 8 29.21 -21.51 -5.58
C GLN A 8 27.77 -21.37 -5.09
N ILE A 9 27.60 -21.69 -3.80
CA ILE A 9 26.41 -21.38 -3.02
C ILE A 9 26.27 -19.86 -3.00
N LEU A 10 25.43 -19.34 -3.89
CA LEU A 10 24.98 -17.95 -3.87
C LEU A 10 24.25 -17.72 -2.53
N PRO A 11 24.57 -16.65 -1.78
CA PRO A 11 23.98 -16.44 -0.47
C PRO A 11 22.47 -16.26 -0.62
N ASP A 12 21.77 -16.99 0.24
CA ASP A 12 20.35 -16.99 0.51
C ASP A 12 19.78 -15.56 0.45
N ALA A 13 19.24 -15.20 -0.72
CA ALA A 13 18.61 -13.92 -0.96
C ALA A 13 17.25 -13.96 -0.25
N ARG A 14 17.27 -13.56 1.03
CA ARG A 14 16.09 -13.31 1.85
C ARG A 14 15.00 -12.64 0.98
N PRO A 15 13.75 -13.12 1.01
CA PRO A 15 12.68 -12.47 0.27
C PRO A 15 12.58 -11.03 0.76
N ALA A 16 12.62 -10.10 -0.19
CA ALA A 16 12.64 -8.67 0.02
C ALA A 16 11.69 -8.28 1.16
N GLU A 17 12.29 -7.93 2.31
CA GLU A 17 11.64 -7.12 3.32
C GLU A 17 11.12 -5.91 2.58
N TRP A 18 9.78 -5.82 2.46
CA TRP A 18 9.12 -4.60 2.07
C TRP A 18 9.53 -3.58 3.10
N HIS A 19 10.60 -2.85 2.82
CA HIS A 19 10.90 -1.60 3.48
C HIS A 19 9.73 -0.72 3.08
N ILE A 20 8.68 -0.74 3.91
CA ILE A 20 7.75 0.35 4.01
C ILE A 20 8.68 1.54 4.11
N ILE A 21 8.73 2.34 3.06
CA ILE A 21 9.20 3.71 3.19
C ILE A 21 8.14 4.29 4.11
N THR A 22 8.34 4.13 5.41
CA THR A 22 7.82 5.03 6.41
C THR A 22 8.44 6.32 5.96
N VAL A 23 7.76 7.05 5.09
CA VAL A 23 8.07 8.45 4.87
C VAL A 23 7.78 9.01 6.26
N PRO A 24 8.79 9.30 7.11
CA PRO A 24 8.47 10.08 8.28
C PRO A 24 7.83 11.33 7.70
N LEU A 25 6.63 11.69 8.17
CA LEU A 25 6.10 13.02 7.97
C LEU A 25 7.17 13.97 8.51
N ARG A 26 8.08 14.39 7.62
CA ARG A 26 9.18 15.28 7.95
C ARG A 26 8.55 16.65 7.99
N VAL A 27 7.91 16.95 9.12
CA VAL A 27 7.55 18.31 9.49
C VAL A 27 8.87 19.06 9.57
N PRO A 28 9.16 20.03 8.68
CA PRO A 28 10.41 20.78 8.75
C PRO A 28 10.34 21.64 10.02
N GLY A 29 11.17 21.33 11.03
CA GLY A 29 11.23 22.07 12.29
C GLY A 29 11.10 21.26 13.57
N SER A 30 11.17 19.93 13.53
CA SER A 30 11.00 19.05 14.71
C SER A 30 12.08 19.25 15.79
N ARG A 31 11.82 20.16 16.73
CA ARG A 31 12.31 20.04 18.11
C ARG A 31 11.47 18.97 18.80
N CYS A 32 12.09 17.86 19.20
CA CYS A 32 11.60 16.78 20.06
C CYS A 32 10.13 16.34 19.86
N LEU A 33 9.92 15.23 19.14
CA LEU A 33 8.73 14.39 19.38
C LEU A 33 8.87 13.78 20.76
N VAL A 34 8.27 14.42 21.77
CA VAL A 34 8.08 13.79 23.07
C VAL A 34 7.17 12.57 22.82
N SER A 35 7.65 11.37 23.12
CA SER A 35 6.82 10.15 23.06
C SER A 35 5.52 10.38 23.84
N SER A 36 4.38 9.86 23.34
CA SER A 36 3.07 9.97 24.01
C SER A 36 3.15 9.58 25.49
N GLU A 37 3.96 8.57 25.81
CA GLU A 37 4.23 8.13 27.18
C GLU A 37 4.92 9.22 28.02
N VAL A 38 5.94 9.87 27.47
CA VAL A 38 6.67 10.95 28.17
C VAL A 38 5.77 12.17 28.36
N PHE A 39 4.92 12.50 27.39
CA PHE A 39 3.98 13.61 27.51
C PHE A 39 2.88 13.32 28.54
N SER A 40 2.33 12.11 28.55
CA SER A 40 1.35 11.66 29.55
C SER A 40 1.93 11.74 30.98
N LEU A 41 3.20 11.33 31.14
CA LEU A 41 3.89 11.40 32.42
C LEU A 41 4.12 12.84 32.88
N GLN A 42 4.46 13.74 31.95
CA GLN A 42 4.60 15.17 32.25
C GLN A 42 3.26 15.80 32.65
N LEU A 43 2.15 15.47 31.98
CA LEU A 43 0.81 15.94 32.35
C LEU A 43 0.40 15.47 33.75
N VAL A 44 0.55 14.18 34.04
CA VAL A 44 0.27 13.63 35.39
C VAL A 44 1.12 14.32 36.45
N THR A 45 2.40 14.57 36.15
CA THR A 45 3.31 15.27 37.05
C THR A 45 2.91 16.74 37.25
N ALA A 46 2.51 17.44 36.20
CA ALA A 46 2.06 18.83 36.25
C ALA A 46 0.77 18.97 37.07
N ILE A 47 -0.20 18.07 36.87
CA ILE A 47 -1.46 18.02 37.63
C ILE A 47 -1.17 17.80 39.12
N ARG A 48 -0.30 16.84 39.47
CA ARG A 48 0.09 16.60 40.88
C ARG A 48 0.77 17.81 41.52
N ARG A 49 1.63 18.51 40.76
CA ARG A 49 2.30 19.73 41.24
C ARG A 49 1.30 20.87 41.47
N ALA A 50 0.33 21.06 40.57
CA ALA A 50 -0.73 22.05 40.75
C ALA A 50 -1.56 21.76 42.02
N ALA A 51 -1.95 20.50 42.25
CA ALA A 51 -2.66 20.10 43.46
C ALA A 51 -1.83 20.36 44.74
N THR A 52 -0.53 20.02 44.72
CA THR A 52 0.37 20.28 45.86
C THR A 52 0.53 21.78 46.15
N LEU A 53 0.58 22.62 45.11
CA LEU A 53 0.64 24.08 45.25
C LEU A 53 -0.65 24.63 45.87
N ARG A 54 -1.81 24.05 45.54
CA ARG A 54 -3.09 24.39 46.15
C ARG A 54 -3.11 24.18 47.64
N GLU A 55 -2.72 22.99 48.07
CA GLU A 55 -2.70 22.60 49.49
C GLU A 55 -1.80 23.52 50.31
N ARG A 56 -0.62 23.87 49.79
CA ARG A 56 0.32 24.78 50.46
C ARG A 56 -0.21 26.20 50.58
N ALA A 57 -0.84 26.72 49.53
CA ALA A 57 -1.38 28.07 49.54
C ALA A 57 -2.56 28.25 50.49
N ASN A 58 -3.33 27.19 50.76
CA ASN A 58 -4.40 27.22 51.78
C ASN A 58 -3.87 27.33 53.22
N VAL A 59 -2.60 27.01 53.47
CA VAL A 59 -1.98 27.02 54.80
C VAL A 59 -1.18 28.31 55.05
N ASP A 60 -0.76 29.03 54.00
CA ASP A 60 0.08 30.22 54.11
C ASP A 60 -0.77 31.52 54.27
N PRO A 61 -0.68 32.24 55.41
CA PRO A 61 -1.44 33.46 55.66
C PRO A 61 -1.09 34.65 54.74
N HIS A 62 0.03 34.59 54.02
CA HIS A 62 0.53 35.70 53.20
C HIS A 62 0.09 35.66 51.73
N VAL A 63 -0.62 34.61 51.30
CA VAL A 63 -1.13 34.49 49.93
C VAL A 63 -2.36 35.37 49.76
N LYS A 64 -2.35 36.24 48.73
CA LYS A 64 -3.56 37.00 48.33
C LYS A 64 -4.60 36.01 47.79
N PRO A 65 -5.69 35.70 48.52
CA PRO A 65 -6.48 34.50 48.24
C PRO A 65 -7.17 34.56 46.88
N GLN A 66 -7.65 35.74 46.47
CA GLN A 66 -8.49 35.89 45.27
C GLN A 66 -7.73 35.74 43.95
N LEU A 67 -6.54 36.34 43.83
CA LEU A 67 -5.74 36.28 42.60
C LEU A 67 -5.05 34.92 42.43
N PHE A 68 -4.56 34.34 43.53
CA PHE A 68 -3.92 33.03 43.51
C PHE A 68 -4.92 31.92 43.16
N GLU A 69 -6.09 31.91 43.79
CA GLU A 69 -7.15 30.95 43.48
C GLU A 69 -7.64 31.07 42.03
N ARG A 70 -7.70 32.27 41.46
CA ARG A 70 -8.05 32.46 40.05
C ARG A 70 -6.97 31.88 39.13
N ALA A 71 -5.71 32.25 39.32
CA ALA A 71 -4.61 31.76 38.50
C ALA A 71 -4.44 30.23 38.57
N LEU A 72 -4.68 29.65 39.75
CA LEU A 72 -4.61 28.21 39.94
C LEU A 72 -5.77 27.48 39.25
N ARG A 73 -7.00 28.00 39.34
CA ARG A 73 -8.14 27.47 38.58
C ARG A 73 -7.89 27.52 37.06
N ASP A 74 -7.36 28.64 36.56
CA ASP A 74 -7.06 28.80 35.13
C ASP A 74 -5.99 27.77 34.68
N LEU A 75 -4.99 27.48 35.53
CA LEU A 75 -3.98 26.44 35.27
C LEU A 75 -4.56 25.03 35.31
N GLU A 76 -5.37 24.70 36.32
CA GLU A 76 -6.05 23.40 36.44
C GLU A 76 -6.93 23.14 35.21
N GLN A 77 -7.73 24.14 34.81
CA GLN A 77 -8.54 24.06 33.59
C GLN A 77 -7.67 23.81 32.35
N SER A 78 -6.57 24.54 32.20
CA SER A 78 -5.66 24.37 31.05
C SER A 78 -5.03 22.96 31.01
N LEU A 79 -4.71 22.39 32.17
CA LEU A 79 -4.16 21.03 32.28
C LEU A 79 -5.21 19.96 31.96
N ASP A 80 -6.45 20.16 32.38
CA ASP A 80 -7.57 19.26 32.05
C ASP A 80 -7.88 19.29 30.55
N GLU A 81 -7.88 20.48 29.93
CA GLU A 81 -8.02 20.63 28.48
C GLU A 81 -6.90 19.91 27.71
N LEU A 82 -5.64 20.08 28.14
CA LEU A 82 -4.51 19.38 27.52
C LEU A 82 -4.58 17.86 27.68
N ARG A 83 -5.01 17.38 28.85
CA ARG A 83 -5.21 15.95 29.10
C ARG A 83 -6.30 15.39 28.19
N LEU A 84 -7.43 16.08 28.07
CA LEU A 84 -8.51 15.66 27.17
C LEU A 84 -8.01 15.59 25.71
N MET A 85 -7.27 16.60 25.25
CA MET A 85 -6.68 16.60 23.90
C MET A 85 -5.68 15.45 23.70
N GLN A 86 -4.90 15.12 24.72
CA GLN A 86 -3.97 13.99 24.69
C GLN A 86 -4.70 12.66 24.55
N GLU A 87 -5.75 12.44 25.36
CA GLU A 87 -6.57 11.23 25.32
C GLU A 87 -7.28 11.08 23.96
N GLN A 88 -7.82 12.18 23.41
CA GLN A 88 -8.43 12.20 22.07
C GLN A 88 -7.42 11.87 20.97
N THR A 89 -6.21 12.43 21.05
CA THR A 89 -5.15 12.17 20.07
C THR A 89 -4.72 10.71 20.12
N GLN A 90 -4.55 10.16 21.32
CA GLN A 90 -4.20 8.74 21.49
C GLN A 90 -5.28 7.83 20.91
N ALA A 91 -6.54 8.10 21.21
CA ALA A 91 -7.66 7.33 20.66
C ALA A 91 -7.72 7.41 19.11
N GLN A 92 -7.34 8.54 18.51
CA GLN A 92 -7.22 8.65 17.05
C GLN A 92 -6.07 7.81 16.50
N VAL A 93 -4.90 7.80 17.16
CA VAL A 93 -3.76 6.95 16.78
C VAL A 93 -4.16 5.48 16.82
N ASP A 94 -4.75 5.03 17.92
CA ASP A 94 -5.18 3.63 18.09
C ASP A 94 -6.20 3.22 17.02
N ARG A 95 -7.14 4.12 16.70
CA ARG A 95 -8.12 3.89 15.61
C ARG A 95 -7.44 3.80 14.25
N MET A 96 -6.46 4.66 13.95
CA MET A 96 -5.71 4.61 12.70
C MET A 96 -4.90 3.32 12.57
N GLU A 97 -4.31 2.84 13.66
CA GLU A 97 -3.56 1.58 13.69
C GLU A 97 -4.48 0.38 13.46
N ALA A 98 -5.64 0.35 14.09
CA ALA A 98 -6.65 -0.70 13.87
C ALA A 98 -7.11 -0.75 12.40
N LEU A 99 -7.43 0.40 11.81
CA LEU A 99 -7.83 0.48 10.39
C LEU A 99 -6.69 0.07 9.45
N ARG A 100 -5.45 0.42 9.76
CA ARG A 100 -4.28 -0.03 8.99
C ARG A 100 -4.11 -1.54 9.04
N ALA A 101 -4.27 -2.15 10.22
CA ALA A 101 -4.17 -3.60 10.37
C ALA A 101 -5.26 -4.33 9.58
N GLU A 102 -6.50 -3.82 9.61
CA GLU A 102 -7.61 -4.37 8.83
C GLU A 102 -7.36 -4.27 7.32
N LEU A 103 -6.90 -3.10 6.84
CA LEU A 103 -6.57 -2.91 5.43
C LEU A 103 -5.42 -3.83 4.98
N MET A 104 -4.41 -4.04 5.82
CA MET A 104 -3.33 -4.98 5.54
C MET A 104 -3.85 -6.41 5.44
N ALA A 105 -4.73 -6.84 6.34
CA ALA A 105 -5.31 -8.18 6.31
C ALA A 105 -6.15 -8.42 5.04
N GLU A 106 -6.95 -7.43 4.62
CA GLU A 106 -7.74 -7.55 3.38
C GLU A 106 -6.84 -7.50 2.14
N ARG A 107 -5.77 -6.68 2.14
CA ARG A 107 -4.77 -6.66 1.08
C ARG A 107 -4.05 -8.00 0.94
N ASP A 108 -3.66 -8.63 2.04
CA ASP A 108 -3.02 -9.95 2.03
C ASP A 108 -3.97 -11.03 1.51
N LYS A 109 -5.25 -10.97 1.93
CA LYS A 109 -6.30 -11.87 1.41
C LYS A 109 -6.50 -11.67 -0.09
N TYR A 110 -6.57 -10.42 -0.56
CA TYR A 110 -6.64 -10.11 -1.99
C TYR A 110 -5.50 -10.77 -2.76
N TRP A 111 -4.24 -10.53 -2.35
CA TRP A 111 -3.09 -11.10 -3.06
C TRP A 111 -3.03 -12.62 -3.01
N ARG A 112 -3.44 -13.25 -1.89
CA ARG A 112 -3.55 -14.72 -1.81
C ARG A 112 -4.52 -15.27 -2.83
N LEU A 113 -5.70 -14.65 -2.97
CA LEU A 113 -6.71 -15.10 -3.93
C LEU A 113 -6.29 -14.80 -5.37
N PHE A 114 -5.83 -13.58 -5.63
CA PHE A 114 -5.42 -13.14 -6.96
C PHE A 114 -4.28 -13.97 -7.54
N ASN A 115 -3.29 -14.35 -6.72
CA ASN A 115 -2.14 -15.14 -7.16
C ASN A 115 -2.43 -16.64 -7.39
N VAL A 116 -3.56 -17.16 -6.89
CA VAL A 116 -3.96 -18.56 -7.08
C VAL A 116 -4.84 -18.73 -8.32
N LEU A 117 -5.36 -17.64 -8.89
CA LEU A 117 -6.15 -17.70 -10.12
C LEU A 117 -5.34 -18.33 -11.27
N PRO A 118 -5.91 -19.32 -11.98
CA PRO A 118 -5.20 -20.03 -13.05
C PRO A 118 -5.04 -19.16 -14.29
N ASP A 119 -6.02 -18.29 -14.56
CA ASP A 119 -6.00 -17.43 -15.74
C ASP A 119 -5.04 -16.24 -15.52
N PRO A 120 -4.16 -15.95 -16.49
CA PRO A 120 -3.34 -14.74 -16.46
C PRO A 120 -4.18 -13.46 -16.42
N CYS A 121 -4.01 -12.68 -15.35
CA CYS A 121 -4.76 -11.45 -15.10
C CYS A 121 -3.82 -10.25 -14.91
N LEU A 122 -4.16 -9.12 -15.53
CA LEU A 122 -3.49 -7.84 -15.33
C LEU A 122 -4.49 -6.73 -15.00
N LEU A 123 -4.04 -5.75 -14.24
CA LEU A 123 -4.67 -4.45 -14.13
C LEU A 123 -3.72 -3.41 -14.73
N THR A 124 -4.21 -2.58 -15.66
CA THR A 124 -3.42 -1.50 -16.24
C THR A 124 -4.10 -0.16 -16.05
N ALA A 125 -3.33 0.92 -15.99
CA ALA A 125 -3.84 2.27 -16.16
C ALA A 125 -4.24 2.54 -17.63
N GLY A 126 -5.01 3.61 -17.88
CA GLY A 126 -5.41 4.01 -19.24
C GLY A 126 -4.23 4.28 -20.20
N ASN A 127 -3.03 4.57 -19.69
CA ASN A 127 -1.80 4.70 -20.48
C ASN A 127 -1.06 3.37 -20.71
N SER A 128 -1.71 2.23 -20.47
CA SER A 128 -1.16 0.87 -20.63
C SER A 128 -0.05 0.50 -19.61
N ALA A 129 0.20 1.30 -18.58
CA ALA A 129 1.10 0.91 -17.50
C ALA A 129 0.48 -0.19 -16.63
N ILE A 130 1.20 -1.30 -16.44
CA ILE A 130 0.77 -2.42 -15.59
C ILE A 130 0.82 -1.97 -14.13
N LEU A 131 -0.34 -1.94 -13.48
CA LEU A 131 -0.49 -1.64 -12.06
C LEU A 131 -0.34 -2.90 -11.23
N GLU A 132 -0.98 -4.00 -11.66
CA GLU A 132 -0.97 -5.27 -10.97
C GLU A 132 -0.94 -6.45 -11.95
N ALA A 133 -0.35 -7.56 -11.52
CA ALA A 133 -0.24 -8.78 -12.31
C ALA A 133 -0.28 -10.01 -11.39
N ASN A 134 -1.11 -11.00 -11.71
CA ASN A 134 -1.12 -12.24 -10.94
C ASN A 134 0.06 -13.17 -11.31
N ARG A 135 0.17 -14.29 -10.59
CA ARG A 135 1.25 -15.25 -10.81
C ARG A 135 1.17 -15.87 -12.21
N ALA A 136 -0.02 -16.24 -12.66
CA ALA A 136 -0.22 -16.78 -14.01
C ALA A 136 0.23 -15.81 -15.12
N ALA A 137 0.02 -14.49 -14.95
CA ALA A 137 0.55 -13.47 -15.85
C ALA A 137 2.08 -13.39 -15.80
N SER A 138 2.68 -13.43 -14.61
CA SER A 138 4.14 -13.52 -14.47
C SER A 138 4.72 -14.72 -15.23
N ASP A 139 4.05 -15.87 -15.16
CA ASP A 139 4.47 -17.09 -15.85
C ASP A 139 4.26 -16.98 -17.37
N LEU A 140 3.19 -16.34 -17.83
CA LEU A 140 2.91 -16.07 -19.25
C LEU A 140 3.95 -15.14 -19.86
N PHE A 141 4.23 -14.00 -19.23
CA PHE A 141 5.18 -13.00 -19.73
C PHE A 141 6.65 -13.38 -19.50
N ASN A 142 6.91 -14.43 -18.70
CA ASN A 142 8.24 -14.86 -18.28
C ASN A 142 9.01 -13.73 -17.57
N VAL A 143 8.31 -12.97 -16.71
CA VAL A 143 8.86 -11.85 -15.95
C VAL A 143 8.21 -11.86 -14.57
N SER A 144 9.02 -11.89 -13.50
CA SER A 144 8.48 -11.85 -12.14
C SER A 144 7.58 -10.63 -11.91
N GLN A 145 6.51 -10.78 -11.15
CA GLN A 145 5.52 -9.73 -10.86
C GLN A 145 6.14 -8.36 -10.51
N ARG A 146 7.16 -8.35 -9.64
CA ARG A 146 7.90 -7.12 -9.23
C ARG A 146 8.49 -6.31 -10.40
N PHE A 147 8.82 -6.97 -11.51
CA PHE A 147 9.39 -6.33 -12.70
C PHE A 147 8.35 -6.12 -13.81
N LEU A 148 7.15 -6.69 -13.69
CA LEU A 148 6.02 -6.42 -14.57
C LEU A 148 5.32 -5.12 -14.18
N VAL A 149 5.12 -4.91 -12.88
CA VAL A 149 4.52 -3.68 -12.36
C VAL A 149 5.33 -2.46 -12.79
N GLY A 150 4.65 -1.44 -13.30
CA GLY A 150 5.23 -0.21 -13.86
C GLY A 150 5.67 -0.30 -15.32
N LYS A 151 5.75 -1.50 -15.92
CA LYS A 151 6.03 -1.62 -17.36
C LYS A 151 4.79 -1.34 -18.20
N VAL A 152 5.00 -0.84 -19.40
CA VAL A 152 3.92 -0.63 -20.36
C VAL A 152 3.63 -1.95 -21.07
N LEU A 153 2.37 -2.41 -21.03
CA LEU A 153 1.95 -3.68 -21.64
C LEU A 153 2.25 -3.72 -23.15
N SER A 154 2.17 -2.57 -23.84
CA SER A 154 2.48 -2.44 -25.27
C SER A 154 3.89 -2.91 -25.68
N VAL A 155 4.84 -3.05 -24.76
CA VAL A 155 6.18 -3.58 -25.05
C VAL A 155 6.16 -5.09 -25.36
N PHE A 156 5.17 -5.80 -24.83
CA PHE A 156 5.00 -7.24 -25.05
C PHE A 156 4.08 -7.55 -26.23
N VAL A 157 3.47 -6.55 -26.83
CA VAL A 157 2.49 -6.70 -27.90
C VAL A 157 3.19 -6.58 -29.26
N CYS A 158 2.96 -7.53 -30.16
CA CYS A 158 3.61 -7.53 -31.49
C CYS A 158 2.91 -6.63 -32.51
N GLU A 159 1.64 -6.23 -32.28
CA GLU A 159 0.93 -5.32 -33.18
C GLU A 159 1.53 -3.89 -33.18
N GLU A 160 1.09 -3.08 -34.13
CA GLU A 160 1.49 -1.68 -34.23
C GLU A 160 1.11 -0.90 -32.95
N ARG A 161 2.14 -0.54 -32.17
CA ARG A 161 2.03 0.07 -30.84
C ARG A 161 1.04 1.23 -30.76
N ASN A 162 1.07 2.14 -31.74
CA ASN A 162 0.21 3.32 -31.74
C ASN A 162 -1.27 2.98 -31.93
N ARG A 163 -1.56 1.96 -32.74
CA ARG A 163 -2.94 1.49 -32.94
C ARG A 163 -3.47 0.83 -31.68
N PHE A 164 -2.67 -0.03 -31.06
CA PHE A 164 -3.00 -0.67 -29.80
C PHE A 164 -3.30 0.36 -28.70
N LEU A 165 -2.41 1.34 -28.48
CA LEU A 165 -2.61 2.36 -27.44
C LEU A 165 -3.90 3.16 -27.63
N ARG A 166 -4.24 3.54 -28.88
CA ARG A 166 -5.51 4.24 -29.15
C ARG A 166 -6.75 3.41 -28.80
N TYR A 167 -6.72 2.10 -29.06
CA TYR A 167 -7.84 1.23 -28.68
C TYR A 167 -8.02 1.17 -27.16
N ILE A 168 -6.90 1.05 -26.44
CA ILE A 168 -6.89 0.98 -24.97
C ILE A 168 -7.32 2.31 -24.34
N GLU A 169 -6.86 3.43 -24.87
CA GLU A 169 -7.25 4.77 -24.41
C GLU A 169 -8.75 5.07 -24.64
N SER A 170 -9.30 4.66 -25.79
CA SER A 170 -10.74 4.81 -26.05
C SER A 170 -11.55 3.94 -25.10
N LEU A 171 -11.17 2.67 -24.90
CA LEU A 171 -11.87 1.80 -23.95
C LEU A 171 -11.83 2.32 -22.51
N ALA A 172 -10.68 2.85 -22.07
CA ALA A 172 -10.56 3.42 -20.72
C ALA A 172 -11.42 4.68 -20.52
N ARG A 173 -11.64 5.46 -21.58
CA ARG A 173 -12.44 6.69 -21.55
C ARG A 173 -13.93 6.43 -21.68
N ASP A 174 -14.30 5.61 -22.66
CA ASP A 174 -15.69 5.40 -23.07
C ASP A 174 -16.34 4.26 -22.27
N GLY A 175 -15.52 3.46 -21.58
CA GLY A 175 -15.96 2.32 -20.78
C GLY A 175 -16.33 1.11 -21.64
N GLY A 176 -16.74 0.03 -20.96
CA GLY A 176 -17.22 -1.20 -21.61
C GLY A 176 -16.23 -2.37 -21.54
N SER A 177 -16.49 -3.38 -22.35
CA SER A 177 -15.69 -4.61 -22.42
C SER A 177 -15.56 -5.08 -23.87
N LEU A 178 -14.40 -5.62 -24.22
CA LEU A 178 -14.13 -6.19 -25.54
C LEU A 178 -13.13 -7.35 -25.47
N ASP A 179 -13.19 -8.24 -26.45
CA ASP A 179 -12.25 -9.34 -26.63
C ASP A 179 -11.34 -9.03 -27.84
N LEU A 180 -10.02 -9.08 -27.66
CA LEU A 180 -9.03 -8.87 -28.72
C LEU A 180 -8.14 -10.09 -28.88
N ASN A 181 -7.93 -10.49 -30.13
CA ASN A 181 -6.84 -11.38 -30.46
C ASN A 181 -5.54 -10.57 -30.49
N LEU A 182 -4.57 -10.95 -29.65
CA LEU A 182 -3.28 -10.30 -29.56
C LEU A 182 -2.17 -11.34 -29.74
N ARG A 183 -1.13 -10.96 -30.48
CA ARG A 183 0.13 -11.71 -30.49
C ARG A 183 1.08 -11.11 -29.46
N LEU A 184 1.32 -11.83 -28.37
CA LEU A 184 2.26 -11.43 -27.32
C LEU A 184 3.63 -12.04 -27.56
N ARG A 185 4.68 -11.29 -27.21
CA ARG A 185 6.07 -11.78 -27.14
C ARG A 185 6.55 -11.70 -25.70
N PRO A 186 6.50 -12.81 -24.94
CA PRO A 186 7.09 -12.87 -23.61
C PRO A 186 8.59 -12.66 -23.66
N ARG A 187 9.17 -12.30 -22.52
CA ARG A 187 10.62 -12.15 -22.41
C ARG A 187 11.30 -13.51 -22.64
N GLU A 188 12.31 -13.55 -23.51
CA GLU A 188 13.11 -14.76 -23.76
C GLU A 188 12.30 -15.98 -24.22
N ARG A 189 11.09 -15.79 -24.76
CA ARG A 189 10.26 -16.86 -25.36
C ARG A 189 9.75 -16.48 -26.75
N ALA A 190 9.26 -17.48 -27.47
CA ALA A 190 8.63 -17.29 -28.77
C ALA A 190 7.30 -16.51 -28.63
N PRO A 191 6.90 -15.74 -29.65
CA PRO A 191 5.58 -15.11 -29.67
C PRO A 191 4.45 -16.14 -29.62
N LEU A 192 3.36 -15.79 -28.95
CA LEU A 192 2.18 -16.63 -28.76
C LEU A 192 0.91 -15.81 -28.99
N ASP A 193 -0.09 -16.46 -29.57
CA ASP A 193 -1.38 -15.85 -29.87
C ASP A 193 -2.34 -16.08 -28.68
N ILE A 194 -2.95 -15.00 -28.19
CA ILE A 194 -3.90 -15.01 -27.08
C ILE A 194 -5.20 -14.32 -27.45
N VAL A 195 -6.24 -14.61 -26.67
CA VAL A 195 -7.46 -13.80 -26.59
C VAL A 195 -7.41 -13.01 -25.28
N ALA A 196 -7.31 -11.69 -25.37
CA ALA A 196 -7.39 -10.77 -24.25
C ALA A 196 -8.81 -10.23 -24.11
N ARG A 197 -9.48 -10.55 -23.00
CA ARG A 197 -10.71 -9.88 -22.59
C ARG A 197 -10.35 -8.66 -21.75
N ILE A 198 -10.77 -7.50 -22.19
CA ILE A 198 -10.43 -6.21 -21.57
C ILE A 198 -11.73 -5.55 -21.14
N SER A 199 -11.82 -5.21 -19.86
CA SER A 199 -12.97 -4.50 -19.29
C SER A 199 -12.49 -3.26 -18.55
N ALA A 200 -13.12 -2.11 -18.81
CA ALA A 200 -12.87 -0.89 -18.06
C ALA A 200 -13.53 -0.95 -16.66
N ASP A 201 -12.82 -0.46 -15.67
CA ASP A 201 -13.31 -0.25 -14.30
C ASP A 201 -13.68 1.22 -14.06
N SER A 202 -14.32 1.53 -12.93
CA SER A 202 -14.78 2.90 -12.61
C SER A 202 -13.65 3.94 -12.58
N ASP A 203 -12.43 3.51 -12.32
CA ASP A 203 -11.30 4.40 -12.03
C ASP A 203 -10.40 4.62 -13.26
N SER A 204 -10.95 4.45 -14.48
CA SER A 204 -10.18 4.48 -15.74
C SER A 204 -9.04 3.45 -15.79
N THR A 205 -9.12 2.42 -14.96
CA THR A 205 -8.26 1.25 -15.01
C THR A 205 -8.88 0.20 -15.92
N LEU A 206 -8.04 -0.65 -16.48
CA LEU A 206 -8.45 -1.72 -17.38
C LEU A 206 -8.04 -3.04 -16.78
N ARG A 207 -9.00 -3.96 -16.68
CA ARG A 207 -8.80 -5.33 -16.25
C ARG A 207 -8.66 -6.22 -17.48
N TRP A 208 -7.61 -7.03 -17.48
CA TRP A 208 -7.26 -7.92 -18.58
C TRP A 208 -7.31 -9.36 -18.10
N LEU A 209 -8.04 -10.20 -18.83
CA LEU A 209 -8.00 -11.66 -18.70
C LEU A 209 -7.41 -12.21 -19.99
N LEU A 210 -6.24 -12.83 -19.90
CA LEU A 210 -5.51 -13.33 -21.06
C LEU A 210 -5.68 -14.84 -21.14
N HIS A 211 -6.34 -15.30 -22.18
CA HIS A 211 -6.53 -16.72 -22.44
C HIS A 211 -5.61 -17.12 -23.58
N PRO A 212 -4.72 -18.12 -23.41
CA PRO A 212 -4.03 -18.71 -24.54
C PRO A 212 -5.06 -19.15 -25.59
N HIS A 213 -4.78 -18.88 -26.87
CA HIS A 213 -5.66 -19.38 -27.92
C HIS A 213 -5.51 -20.92 -27.97
N GLU A 214 -6.43 -21.67 -27.36
CA GLU A 214 -6.48 -23.12 -27.51
C GLU A 214 -6.69 -23.45 -29.00
N GLN A 215 -5.62 -23.78 -29.70
CA GLN A 215 -5.71 -24.54 -30.93
C GLN A 215 -6.24 -25.92 -30.56
N ARG A 216 -7.57 -26.08 -30.61
CA ARG A 216 -8.19 -27.40 -30.75
C ARG A 216 -7.59 -28.02 -32.01
N GLU A 217 -6.66 -28.94 -31.82
CA GLU A 217 -6.30 -29.94 -32.81
C GLU A 217 -7.59 -30.68 -33.16
N VAL A 218 -8.21 -30.29 -34.28
CA VAL A 218 -9.28 -31.07 -34.87
C VAL A 218 -8.61 -32.35 -35.33
N ALA A 219 -8.75 -33.41 -34.53
CA ALA A 219 -8.44 -34.76 -34.93
C ALA A 219 -9.31 -35.08 -36.16
N ALA A 220 -8.77 -34.84 -37.35
CA ALA A 220 -9.21 -35.47 -38.57
C ALA A 220 -8.94 -36.97 -38.40
N THR A 221 -9.95 -37.68 -37.91
CA THR A 221 -9.98 -39.14 -38.01
C THR A 221 -10.41 -39.45 -39.43
N ASN A 222 -9.44 -39.89 -40.24
CA ASN A 222 -9.65 -40.62 -41.48
C ASN A 222 -10.32 -41.96 -41.22
#